data_AF-A0A8E0VNI6-F1
#
_entry.id   AF-A0A8E0VNI6-F1
#
_cell.length_a   1.000
_cell.length_b   1.000
_cell.length_c   1.000
_cell.angle_alpha   90.00
_cell.angle_beta   90.00
_cell.angle_gamma   90.00
#
_symmetry.space_group_name_H-M   'P 1'
#
loop_
_entity.id
_entity.type
_entity.pdbx_description
1 polymer ?
#
loop_
_entity_poly.entity_id
_entity_poly.type
_entity_poly.pdbx_seq_one_letter_code
_entity_poly.pdbx_strand_id
1 'polypeptide(L)'
;MAARSKKLLKVIDGIRSWNMSTSQTPSTKACVEIEESLKCENFQVGKIAIHGFPHQPTCMAFDPVQKTIAIGTKTGVIRIFGRPGVDYIVSHPSSSAVTEIHFLVNEVSFFLSKTGCLSRMTFGLFW
;
A
#
# COMPACT_ATOMS: atom_id res chain seq x y z
N MET A 1 -23.35 10.30 47.83
CA MET A 1 -22.48 9.20 47.38
C MET A 1 -21.71 9.65 46.15
N ALA A 2 -20.38 9.77 46.23
CA ALA A 2 -19.53 9.99 45.05
C ALA A 2 -18.15 9.38 45.31
N ALA A 3 -18.06 8.06 45.22
CA ALA A 3 -16.79 7.35 45.20
C ALA A 3 -16.34 7.22 43.74
N ARG A 4 -15.47 8.12 43.26
CA ARG A 4 -14.74 7.89 42.00
C ARG A 4 -13.32 8.44 42.04
N SER A 5 -12.41 7.55 41.66
CA SER A 5 -11.05 7.78 41.14
C SER A 5 -9.88 7.96 42.11
N LYS A 6 -9.67 6.97 42.98
CA LYS A 6 -8.36 6.76 43.65
C LYS A 6 -7.30 6.15 42.71
N LYS A 7 -7.69 5.72 41.51
CA LYS A 7 -6.80 5.05 40.54
C LYS A 7 -6.06 6.03 39.63
N LEU A 8 -6.68 7.15 39.23
CA LEU A 8 -6.02 8.18 38.43
C LEU A 8 -5.02 9.02 39.24
N LEU A 9 -5.31 9.28 40.52
CA LEU A 9 -4.39 10.00 41.41
C LEU A 9 -3.03 9.27 41.52
N LYS A 10 -3.05 7.94 41.67
CA LYS A 10 -1.84 7.12 41.70
C LYS A 10 -1.02 7.16 40.41
N VAL A 11 -1.65 7.38 39.25
CA VAL A 11 -0.94 7.49 37.96
C VAL A 11 -0.23 8.83 37.85
N ILE A 12 -0.86 9.92 38.30
CA ILE A 12 -0.27 11.27 38.26
C ILE A 12 0.93 11.38 39.22
N ASP A 13 0.85 10.75 40.39
CA ASP A 13 1.96 10.71 41.35
C ASP A 13 3.16 9.92 40.81
N GLY A 14 2.92 8.85 40.04
CA GLY A 14 3.97 8.08 39.36
C GLY A 14 4.73 8.89 38.31
N ILE A 15 4.05 9.77 37.58
CA ILE A 15 4.69 10.66 36.57
C ILE A 15 5.53 11.75 37.26
N ARG A 16 5.03 12.31 38.38
CA ARG A 16 5.78 13.33 39.15
C ARG A 16 7.04 12.77 39.80
N SER A 17 7.02 11.49 40.22
CA SER A 17 8.19 10.84 40.81
C SER A 17 9.32 10.58 39.80
N TRP A 18 9.02 10.38 38.51
CA TRP A 18 10.05 10.32 37.47
C TRP A 18 10.75 11.68 37.37
N ASN A 19 9.99 12.78 37.43
CA ASN A 19 10.51 14.11 37.16
C ASN A 19 11.33 14.73 38.32
N MET A 20 11.52 14.02 39.43
CA MET A 20 12.10 14.56 40.67
C MET A 20 13.33 13.81 41.18
N SER A 21 13.83 12.83 40.43
CA SER A 21 15.20 12.30 40.60
C SER A 21 16.26 13.17 39.90
N THR A 22 15.88 14.32 39.34
CA THR A 22 16.77 15.23 38.61
C THR A 22 16.94 16.57 39.31
N SER A 23 17.66 16.58 40.43
CA SER A 23 18.43 17.75 40.93
C SER A 23 19.29 17.27 42.10
N GLN A 24 20.63 17.38 42.14
CA GLN A 24 21.52 18.49 41.77
C GLN A 24 22.92 17.94 41.39
N THR A 25 23.66 18.51 40.42
CA THR A 25 24.55 19.70 40.61
C THR A 25 24.75 20.54 39.31
N PRO A 26 25.30 21.77 39.39
CA PRO A 26 25.09 22.83 38.40
C PRO A 26 26.16 22.87 37.31
N SER A 27 25.79 22.64 36.05
CA SER A 27 26.51 23.16 34.89
C SER A 27 25.66 23.00 33.63
N THR A 28 25.68 24.03 32.78
CA THR A 28 25.45 23.98 31.33
C THR A 28 24.24 23.19 30.82
N LYS A 29 23.19 23.91 30.43
CA LYS A 29 22.19 23.56 29.39
C LYS A 29 22.29 22.12 28.85
N ALA A 30 21.91 21.12 29.65
CA ALA A 30 21.80 19.76 29.17
C ALA A 30 20.48 19.68 28.42
N CYS A 31 20.54 20.03 27.14
CA CYS A 31 19.64 19.51 26.14
C CYS A 31 19.50 18.01 26.44
N VAL A 32 18.28 17.50 26.59
CA VAL A 32 18.08 16.04 26.67
C VAL A 32 18.68 15.47 25.39
N GLU A 33 19.86 14.87 25.51
CA GLU A 33 20.59 14.30 24.38
C GLU A 33 19.87 12.99 24.06
N ILE A 34 18.89 13.09 23.18
CA ILE A 34 18.21 11.93 22.63
C ILE A 34 19.27 11.20 21.82
N GLU A 35 19.76 10.07 22.34
CA GLU A 35 20.74 9.23 21.65
C GLU A 35 20.11 8.67 20.36
N GLU A 36 20.47 9.27 19.22
CA GLU A 36 19.94 8.92 17.91
C GLU A 36 20.52 7.58 17.44
N SER A 37 19.91 6.48 17.88
CA SER A 37 20.33 5.11 17.54
C SER A 37 19.90 4.65 16.14
N LEU A 38 19.17 5.48 15.39
CA LEU A 38 18.72 5.17 14.05
C LEU A 38 19.83 5.43 13.03
N LYS A 39 20.34 4.36 12.42
CA LYS A 39 21.33 4.43 11.35
C LYS A 39 20.66 4.48 9.98
N CYS A 40 21.34 4.99 8.97
CA CYS A 40 20.86 4.98 7.58
C CYS A 40 20.48 3.56 7.10
N GLU A 41 21.17 2.54 7.61
CA GLU A 41 20.92 1.12 7.38
C GLU A 41 19.52 0.66 7.82
N ASN A 42 18.93 1.34 8.81
CA ASN A 42 17.61 1.02 9.36
C ASN A 42 16.46 1.51 8.47
N PHE A 43 16.77 2.32 7.47
CA PHE A 43 15.78 2.90 6.56
C PHE A 43 15.94 2.28 5.17
N GLN A 44 14.82 1.80 4.62
CA GLN A 44 14.73 1.46 3.21
C GLN A 44 13.65 2.29 2.55
N VAL A 45 14.03 2.97 1.47
CA VAL A 45 13.08 3.65 0.60
C VAL A 45 12.50 2.62 -0.35
N GLY A 46 11.29 2.17 -0.04
CA GLY A 46 10.52 1.25 -0.87
C GLY A 46 9.34 1.95 -1.51
N LYS A 47 8.97 1.52 -2.72
CA LYS A 47 7.74 1.98 -3.35
C LYS A 47 6.55 1.30 -2.67
N ILE A 48 5.81 2.06 -1.87
CA ILE A 48 4.70 1.55 -1.05
C ILE A 48 3.38 1.38 -1.81
N ALA A 49 3.10 2.23 -2.80
CA ALA A 49 1.90 2.12 -3.64
C ALA A 49 2.05 2.91 -4.94
N ILE A 50 1.32 2.50 -5.97
CA ILE A 50 1.09 3.32 -7.18
C ILE A 50 -0.35 3.83 -7.12
N HIS A 51 -0.53 5.10 -6.82
CA HIS A 51 -1.83 5.75 -6.96
C HIS A 51 -2.04 6.22 -8.41
N GLY A 52 -3.28 6.16 -8.88
CA GLY A 52 -3.67 6.69 -10.18
C GLY A 52 -3.52 5.73 -11.36
N PHE A 53 -3.62 6.28 -12.57
CA PHE A 53 -3.62 5.54 -13.82
C PHE A 53 -2.20 5.14 -14.25
N PRO A 54 -2.04 3.96 -14.87
CA PRO A 54 -0.74 3.55 -15.38
C PRO A 54 -0.28 4.49 -16.51
N HIS A 55 1.03 4.67 -16.65
CA HIS A 55 1.59 5.57 -17.66
C HIS A 55 1.35 5.02 -19.07
N GLN A 56 0.88 5.89 -19.99
CA GLN A 56 0.57 5.57 -21.39
C GLN A 56 -0.41 4.38 -21.54
N PRO A 57 -1.67 4.54 -21.10
CA PRO A 57 -2.70 3.54 -21.36
C PRO A 57 -2.97 3.46 -22.86
N THR A 58 -3.06 2.24 -23.39
CA THR A 58 -3.31 1.97 -24.82
C THR A 58 -4.69 1.40 -25.05
N CYS A 59 -5.22 0.64 -24.09
CA CYS A 59 -6.56 0.06 -24.16
C CYS A 59 -7.15 -0.12 -22.77
N MET A 60 -8.47 -0.29 -22.74
CA MET A 60 -9.20 -0.62 -21.52
C MET A 60 -10.42 -1.48 -21.84
N ALA A 61 -10.82 -2.31 -20.89
CA ALA A 61 -12.03 -3.13 -20.97
C ALA A 61 -12.73 -3.11 -19.62
N PHE A 62 -14.06 -3.25 -19.63
CA PHE A 62 -14.89 -3.31 -18.43
C PHE A 62 -15.82 -4.52 -18.51
N ASP A 63 -15.91 -5.27 -17.43
CA ASP A 63 -16.92 -6.31 -17.26
C ASP A 63 -18.00 -5.84 -16.25
N PRO A 64 -19.26 -5.62 -16.69
CA PRO A 64 -20.35 -5.21 -15.82
C PRO A 64 -20.75 -6.29 -14.80
N VAL A 65 -20.52 -7.57 -15.09
CA VAL A 65 -20.94 -8.68 -14.22
C VAL A 65 -20.03 -8.76 -12.99
N GLN A 66 -18.71 -8.83 -13.21
CA GLN A 66 -17.73 -8.86 -12.13
C GLN A 66 -17.44 -7.46 -11.56
N LYS A 67 -17.90 -6.40 -12.23
CA LYS A 67 -17.61 -4.99 -11.92
C LYS A 67 -16.11 -4.74 -11.87
N THR A 68 -15.41 -5.28 -12.86
CA THR A 68 -13.96 -5.18 -13.00
C THR A 68 -13.60 -4.40 -14.24
N ILE A 69 -12.49 -3.67 -14.18
CA ILE A 69 -11.94 -2.89 -15.27
C ILE A 69 -10.47 -3.26 -15.42
N ALA A 70 -10.04 -3.54 -16.64
CA ALA A 70 -8.66 -3.80 -16.98
C ALA A 70 -8.15 -2.66 -17.88
N ILE A 71 -6.93 -2.18 -17.60
CA ILE A 71 -6.27 -1.11 -18.32
C ILE A 71 -4.92 -1.63 -18.79
N GLY A 72 -4.70 -1.66 -20.11
CA GLY A 72 -3.43 -2.05 -20.71
C GLY A 72 -2.58 -0.84 -21.07
N THR A 73 -1.26 -0.98 -20.99
CA THR A 73 -0.29 0.06 -21.35
C THR A 73 0.53 -0.29 -22.58
N LYS A 74 1.21 0.72 -23.13
CA LYS A 74 2.19 0.57 -24.20
C LYS A 74 3.39 -0.30 -23.80
N THR A 75 3.71 -0.38 -22.52
CA THR A 75 4.82 -1.18 -21.99
C THR A 75 4.43 -2.64 -21.71
N GLY A 76 3.18 -3.04 -21.98
CA GLY A 76 2.72 -4.41 -21.74
C GLY A 76 2.32 -4.68 -20.28
N VAL A 77 2.14 -3.62 -19.48
CA VAL A 77 1.60 -3.68 -18.12
C VAL A 77 0.09 -3.59 -18.19
N ILE A 78 -0.58 -4.40 -17.39
CA ILE A 78 -2.03 -4.44 -17.27
C ILE A 78 -2.38 -4.20 -15.81
N ARG A 79 -3.24 -3.22 -15.56
CA ARG A 79 -3.75 -2.93 -14.22
C ARG A 79 -5.23 -3.20 -14.16
N ILE A 80 -5.65 -3.92 -13.14
CA ILE A 80 -7.00 -4.46 -13.02
C ILE A 80 -7.58 -3.98 -11.71
N PHE A 81 -8.70 -3.28 -11.80
CA PHE A 81 -9.43 -2.76 -10.65
C PHE A 81 -10.83 -3.38 -10.60
N GLY A 82 -11.44 -3.41 -9.42
CA GLY A 82 -12.83 -3.84 -9.29
C GLY A 82 -13.40 -3.66 -7.89
N ARG A 83 -14.14 -4.66 -7.43
CA ARG A 83 -14.67 -4.75 -6.06
C ARG A 83 -13.53 -4.69 -5.03
N PRO A 84 -13.82 -4.41 -3.74
CA PRO A 84 -12.81 -4.44 -2.68
C PRO A 84 -11.98 -5.73 -2.73
N GLY A 85 -10.65 -5.61 -2.72
CA GLY A 85 -9.72 -6.74 -2.88
C GLY A 85 -9.24 -6.99 -4.32
N VAL A 86 -9.83 -6.32 -5.33
CA VAL A 86 -9.41 -6.42 -6.73
C VAL A 86 -8.56 -5.21 -7.12
N ASP A 87 -7.27 -5.26 -6.82
CA ASP A 87 -6.22 -4.43 -7.43
C ASP A 87 -5.05 -5.33 -7.80
N TYR A 88 -4.92 -5.62 -9.09
CA TYR A 88 -3.87 -6.49 -9.62
C TYR A 88 -3.07 -5.77 -10.69
N ILE A 89 -1.76 -5.99 -10.65
CA ILE A 89 -0.84 -5.52 -11.68
C ILE A 89 -0.22 -6.76 -12.30
N VAL A 90 -0.37 -6.89 -13.62
CA VAL A 90 0.20 -7.98 -14.40
C VAL A 90 1.12 -7.39 -15.45
N SER A 91 2.38 -7.80 -15.44
CA SER A 91 3.35 -7.47 -16.48
C SER A 91 3.62 -8.70 -17.31
N HIS A 92 3.35 -8.61 -18.61
CA HIS A 92 3.71 -9.67 -19.53
C HIS A 92 5.22 -9.62 -19.85
N PRO A 93 5.91 -10.78 -20.01
CA PRO A 93 7.36 -10.82 -20.23
C PRO A 93 7.80 -10.18 -21.56
N SER A 94 6.99 -10.27 -22.61
CA SER A 94 7.18 -9.41 -23.78
C SER A 94 6.58 -8.05 -23.47
N SER A 95 7.44 -7.06 -23.23
CA SER A 95 7.10 -5.64 -22.97
C SER A 95 6.48 -4.95 -24.19
N SER A 96 5.61 -5.63 -24.91
CA SER A 96 4.88 -5.15 -26.09
C SER A 96 3.55 -4.50 -25.67
N ALA A 97 3.16 -3.48 -26.42
CA ALA A 97 1.93 -2.71 -26.21
C ALA A 97 0.68 -3.60 -26.24
N VAL A 98 -0.17 -3.45 -25.23
CA VAL A 98 -1.48 -4.11 -25.17
C VAL A 98 -2.43 -3.33 -26.08
N THR A 99 -2.91 -3.95 -27.15
CA THR A 99 -3.78 -3.28 -28.13
C THR A 99 -5.25 -3.45 -27.77
N GLU A 100 -5.64 -4.63 -27.28
CA GLU A 100 -7.03 -4.92 -26.91
C GLU A 100 -7.09 -5.83 -25.69
N ILE A 101 -8.16 -5.69 -24.90
CA ILE A 101 -8.48 -6.55 -23.77
C ILE A 101 -9.95 -6.97 -23.92
N HIS A 102 -10.23 -8.26 -23.78
CA HIS A 102 -11.58 -8.82 -23.87
C HIS A 102 -11.83 -9.74 -22.69
N PHE A 103 -12.82 -9.39 -21.86
CA PHE A 103 -13.26 -10.25 -20.77
C PHE A 103 -14.06 -11.43 -21.32
N LEU A 104 -13.79 -12.64 -20.81
CA LEU A 104 -14.61 -13.79 -21.08
C LEU A 104 -15.74 -13.81 -20.05
N VAL A 105 -16.95 -13.54 -20.50
CA VAL A 105 -18.14 -13.55 -19.64
C VAL A 105 -18.33 -14.94 -19.04
N ASN A 106 -18.67 -15.00 -17.76
CA ASN A 106 -18.79 -16.22 -16.94
C ASN A 106 -17.48 -16.99 -16.69
N GLU A 107 -16.35 -16.40 -17.02
CA GLU A 107 -15.04 -16.96 -16.73
C GLU A 107 -14.20 -16.02 -15.86
N VAL A 108 -13.29 -16.62 -15.11
CA VAL A 108 -12.30 -15.90 -14.31
C VAL A 108 -11.08 -15.61 -15.20
N SER A 109 -11.30 -15.19 -16.44
CA SER A 109 -10.22 -14.96 -17.40
C SER A 109 -10.55 -13.89 -18.45
N PHE A 110 -9.50 -13.32 -19.04
CA PHE A 110 -9.60 -12.38 -20.14
C PHE A 110 -8.51 -12.67 -21.17
N PHE A 111 -8.78 -12.31 -22.42
CA PHE A 111 -7.78 -12.28 -23.47
C PHE A 111 -7.20 -10.89 -23.61
N LEU A 112 -5.91 -10.82 -23.88
CA LEU A 112 -5.23 -9.59 -24.28
C LEU A 112 -4.55 -9.81 -25.63
N SER A 113 -4.75 -8.84 -26.52
CA SER A 113 -4.09 -8.80 -27.82
C SER A 113 -2.90 -7.86 -27.77
N LYS A 114 -1.82 -8.27 -28.41
CA LYS A 114 -0.58 -7.52 -28.63
C LYS A 114 -0.15 -7.70 -30.07
N THR A 115 0.75 -6.82 -30.53
CA THR A 115 1.40 -6.98 -31.84
C THR A 115 2.09 -8.34 -31.92
N GLY A 116 1.47 -9.28 -32.66
CA GLY A 116 1.98 -10.63 -32.90
C GLY A 116 1.74 -11.67 -31.80
N CYS A 117 0.94 -11.39 -30.76
CA CYS A 117 0.64 -12.36 -29.70
C CYS A 117 -0.75 -12.16 -29.09
N LEU A 118 -1.51 -13.25 -28.95
CA LEU A 118 -2.74 -13.30 -28.17
C LEU A 118 -2.47 -14.13 -26.91
N SER A 119 -2.70 -13.56 -25.73
CA SER A 119 -2.48 -14.25 -24.46
C SER A 119 -3.77 -14.34 -23.65
N ARG A 120 -4.04 -15.51 -23.07
CA ARG A 120 -5.10 -15.70 -22.07
C ARG A 120 -4.52 -15.49 -20.68
N MET A 121 -5.15 -14.64 -19.89
CA MET A 121 -4.84 -14.49 -18.47
C MET A 121 -6.03 -14.96 -17.65
N THR A 122 -5.79 -15.92 -16.76
CA THR A 122 -6.73 -16.40 -15.74
C THR A 122 -6.40 -15.74 -14.41
N PHE A 123 -7.41 -15.22 -13.71
CA PHE A 123 -7.23 -14.84 -12.32
C PHE A 123 -7.29 -16.10 -11.46
N GLY A 124 -6.36 -16.23 -10.50
CA GLY A 124 -6.50 -17.21 -9.44
C GLY A 124 -7.76 -16.88 -8.65
N LEU A 125 -8.67 -17.86 -8.54
CA LEU A 125 -9.91 -17.77 -7.76
C LEU A 125 -9.62 -17.21 -6.36
N PHE A 126 -10.02 -15.98 -6.10
CA PHE A 126 -10.39 -15.52 -4.77
C PHE A 126 -11.79 -14.93 -4.87
N TRP A 127 -12.77 -15.81 -4.63
CA TRP A 127 -14.13 -15.47 -4.25
C TRP A 127 -14.16 -15.30 -2.73
#